data_AF-A0A9D8HYX9-F1
#
_entry.id   AF-A0A9D8HYX9-F1
#
_cell.length_a   1.000
_cell.length_b   1.000
_cell.length_c   1.000
_cell.angle_alpha   90.00
_cell.angle_beta   90.00
_cell.angle_gamma   90.00
#
_symmetry.space_group_name_H-M   'P 1'
#
loop_
_entity.id
_entity.type
_entity.pdbx_description
1 polymer ?
#
loop_
_entity_poly.entity_id
_entity_poly.type
_entity_poly.pdbx_seq_one_letter_code
_entity_poly.pdbx_strand_id
1 'polypeptide(L)'
;MENLPLFALLQLRLLDYAVIALLIVAVHSCLPSPRDPRPELRRLRRRLDLLMAHQGIEVPSRVSTEVQTLARDPRRKIEAIRLHRDQTQCGLAEAKEDVEDFIAEWKASSKG
;
A
#
# COMPACT_ATOMS: atom_id res chain seq x y z
N MET A 1 -13.46 -0.69 -54.59
CA MET A 1 -13.35 0.53 -53.76
C MET A 1 -14.44 0.50 -52.69
N GLU A 2 -14.42 -0.49 -51.80
CA GLU A 2 -15.45 -0.64 -50.76
C GLU A 2 -14.81 -1.13 -49.46
N ASN A 3 -14.17 -0.20 -48.73
CA ASN A 3 -13.72 -0.42 -47.34
C ASN A 3 -14.04 0.82 -46.47
N LEU A 4 -15.00 1.64 -46.89
CA LEU A 4 -15.40 2.85 -46.19
C LEU A 4 -16.19 2.64 -44.88
N PRO A 5 -16.95 1.54 -44.62
CA PRO A 5 -17.72 1.44 -43.37
C PRO A 5 -16.86 1.00 -42.17
N LEU A 6 -15.75 0.29 -42.39
CA LEU A 6 -14.86 -0.18 -41.31
C LEU A 6 -14.11 0.97 -40.61
N PHE A 7 -13.69 1.98 -41.37
CA PHE A 7 -12.97 3.13 -40.83
C PHE A 7 -13.89 4.04 -39.99
N ALA A 8 -15.14 4.24 -40.42
CA ALA A 8 -16.12 5.03 -39.67
C ALA A 8 -16.47 4.40 -38.31
N LEU A 9 -16.61 3.08 -38.25
CA LEU A 9 -16.84 2.35 -37.00
C LEU A 9 -15.61 2.38 -36.07
N LEU A 10 -14.40 2.40 -36.63
CA LEU A 10 -13.15 2.53 -35.85
C LEU A 10 -12.98 3.94 -35.27
N GLN A 11 -13.32 4.98 -36.03
CA GLN A 11 -13.23 6.37 -35.58
C GLN A 11 -14.22 6.69 -34.46
N LEU A 12 -15.45 6.18 -34.54
CA LEU A 12 -16.47 6.38 -33.50
C LEU A 12 -16.02 5.75 -32.17
N ARG A 13 -15.39 4.58 -32.23
CA ARG A 13 -14.85 3.87 -31.06
C ARG A 13 -13.67 4.60 -30.42
N LEU A 14 -12.82 5.24 -31.22
CA LEU A 14 -11.64 5.98 -30.72
C LEU A 14 -12.05 7.24 -29.94
N LEU A 15 -13.13 7.90 -30.39
CA LEU A 15 -13.67 9.10 -29.76
C LEU A 15 -14.25 8.79 -28.37
N ASP A 16 -14.94 7.66 -28.22
CA ASP A 16 -15.43 7.18 -26.92
C ASP A 16 -14.27 6.95 -25.92
N TYR A 17 -13.18 6.32 -26.37
CA TYR A 17 -12.00 6.12 -25.51
C TYR A 17 -11.31 7.43 -25.13
N ALA A 18 -11.25 8.39 -26.04
CA ALA A 18 -10.69 9.71 -25.76
C ALA A 18 -11.53 10.47 -24.72
N VAL A 19 -12.87 10.39 -24.82
CA VAL A 19 -13.79 10.99 -23.84
C VAL A 19 -13.68 10.31 -22.48
N ILE A 20 -13.59 8.97 -22.43
CA ILE A 20 -13.36 8.22 -21.19
C ILE A 20 -12.02 8.60 -20.56
N ALA A 21 -10.94 8.67 -21.34
CA ALA A 21 -9.63 9.08 -20.86
C ALA A 21 -9.65 10.52 -20.30
N LEU A 22 -10.32 11.46 -20.99
CA LEU A 22 -10.49 12.83 -20.54
C LEU A 22 -11.30 12.90 -19.22
N LEU A 23 -12.36 12.10 -19.10
CA LEU A 23 -13.14 11.99 -17.86
C LEU A 23 -12.30 11.45 -16.71
N ILE A 24 -11.50 10.41 -16.92
CA ILE A 24 -10.60 9.85 -15.90
C ILE A 24 -9.59 10.91 -15.45
N VAL A 25 -8.97 11.63 -16.39
CA VAL A 25 -8.02 12.71 -16.09
C VAL A 25 -8.70 13.86 -15.35
N ALA A 26 -9.91 14.27 -15.77
CA ALA A 26 -10.68 15.32 -15.10
C ALA A 26 -11.08 14.93 -13.68
N VAL A 27 -11.48 13.67 -13.46
CA VAL A 27 -11.77 13.13 -12.12
C VAL A 27 -10.50 13.12 -11.27
N HIS A 28 -9.38 12.63 -11.79
CA HIS A 28 -8.10 12.65 -11.08
C HIS A 28 -7.62 14.07 -10.76
N SER A 29 -7.91 15.05 -11.63
CA SER A 29 -7.57 16.46 -11.42
C SER A 29 -8.46 17.14 -10.37
N CYS A 30 -9.63 16.55 -10.08
CA CYS A 30 -10.58 17.05 -9.10
C CYS A 30 -10.49 16.31 -7.76
N LEU A 31 -9.76 15.20 -7.67
CA LEU A 31 -9.48 14.57 -6.37
C LEU A 31 -8.60 15.54 -5.57
N PRO A 32 -9.12 16.13 -4.48
CA PRO A 32 -8.29 16.96 -3.63
C PRO A 32 -7.11 16.11 -3.18
N SER A 33 -5.90 16.59 -3.48
CA SER A 33 -4.68 16.09 -2.84
C SER A 33 -4.99 16.05 -1.34
N PRO A 34 -4.85 14.90 -0.66
CA PRO A 34 -5.14 14.81 0.76
C PRO A 34 -4.29 15.87 1.45
N ARG A 35 -4.93 16.97 1.85
CA ARG A 35 -4.32 18.03 2.64
C ARG A 35 -3.74 17.33 3.85
N ASP A 36 -2.41 17.26 3.93
CA ASP A 36 -1.64 16.64 5.01
C ASP A 36 -2.22 17.09 6.35
N PRO A 37 -3.08 16.28 6.98
CA PRO A 37 -3.72 16.68 8.21
C PRO A 37 -2.73 16.31 9.31
N ARG A 38 -2.24 17.36 10.00
CA ARG A 38 -1.75 17.38 11.39
C ARG A 38 -0.25 17.72 11.53
N PRO A 39 0.09 19.02 11.55
CA PRO A 39 1.33 19.49 12.17
C PRO A 39 1.51 19.02 13.63
N GLU A 40 0.43 18.64 14.32
CA GLU A 40 0.47 18.12 15.68
C GLU A 40 1.06 16.71 15.79
N LEU A 41 0.82 15.84 14.80
CA LEU A 41 1.40 14.49 14.80
C LEU A 41 2.92 14.53 14.75
N ARG A 42 3.50 15.52 14.06
CA ARG A 42 4.95 15.72 14.01
C ARG A 42 5.54 16.08 15.38
N ARG A 43 4.83 16.87 16.19
CA ARG A 43 5.28 17.22 17.55
C ARG A 43 5.17 16.02 18.49
N LEU A 44 4.10 15.23 18.35
CA LEU A 44 3.88 14.03 19.15
C LEU A 44 4.93 12.95 18.82
N ARG A 45 5.23 12.76 17.53
CA ARG A 45 6.28 11.84 17.06
C ARG A 45 7.65 12.19 17.63
N ARG A 46 8.05 13.46 17.59
CA ARG A 46 9.33 13.90 18.18
C ARG A 46 9.44 13.64 19.68
N ARG A 47 8.35 13.80 20.43
CA ARG A 47 8.34 13.50 21.87
C ARG A 47 8.45 12.00 22.12
N LEU A 48 7.76 11.18 21.32
CA LEU A 48 7.88 9.73 21.39
C LEU A 48 9.29 9.27 21.03
N ASP A 49 9.90 9.81 19.97
CA ASP A 49 11.27 9.47 19.57
C ASP A 49 12.28 9.79 20.69
N LEU A 50 12.11 10.91 21.41
CA LEU A 50 12.92 11.25 22.57
C LEU A 50 12.70 10.30 23.77
N LEU A 51 11.47 9.87 24.01
CA LEU A 51 11.15 8.91 25.06
C LEU A 51 11.69 7.50 24.73
N MET A 52 11.58 7.07 23.47
CA MET A 52 12.13 5.80 23.00
C MET A 52 13.67 5.80 23.08
N ALA A 53 14.32 6.90 22.68
CA ALA A 53 15.77 7.05 22.78
C ALA A 53 16.26 7.01 24.24
N HIS A 54 15.47 7.54 25.18
CA HIS A 54 15.80 7.49 26.61
C HIS A 54 15.65 6.08 27.21
N GLN A 55 14.77 5.25 26.66
CA GLN A 55 14.42 3.93 27.22
C GLN A 55 15.21 2.75 26.60
N GLY A 56 16.01 2.98 25.56
CA GLY A 56 16.86 1.93 24.96
C GLY A 56 16.08 0.72 24.42
N ILE A 57 14.84 0.94 23.97
CA ILE A 57 13.95 -0.13 23.50
C ILE A 57 14.39 -0.53 22.10
N GLU A 58 14.96 -1.73 21.96
CA GLU A 58 15.10 -2.40 20.67
C GLU A 58 13.72 -2.50 20.05
N VAL A 59 13.56 -1.91 18.86
CA VAL A 59 12.28 -1.86 18.15
C VAL A 59 11.80 -3.31 18.00
N PRO A 60 10.73 -3.73 18.71
CA PRO A 60 10.20 -5.06 18.54
C PRO A 60 9.83 -5.20 17.06
N SER A 61 10.02 -6.40 16.51
CA SER A 61 9.67 -6.71 15.12
C SER A 61 8.34 -6.03 14.81
N ARG A 62 8.28 -5.24 13.71
CA ARG A 62 7.11 -4.42 13.35
C ARG A 62 5.80 -5.23 13.35
N VAL A 63 5.94 -6.54 13.19
CA VAL A 63 4.90 -7.53 13.08
C VAL A 63 4.78 -8.33 14.37
N SER A 64 3.57 -8.49 14.90
CA SER A 64 3.32 -9.25 16.13
C SER A 64 3.73 -10.73 16.02
N THR A 65 4.01 -11.38 17.15
CA THR A 65 4.45 -12.79 17.18
C THR A 65 3.47 -13.73 16.47
N GLU A 66 2.16 -13.49 16.61
CA GLU A 66 1.12 -14.27 15.94
C GLU A 66 1.23 -14.15 14.41
N VAL A 67 1.37 -12.92 13.90
CA VAL A 67 1.52 -12.68 12.47
C VAL A 67 2.83 -13.29 11.95
N GLN A 68 3.91 -13.28 12.73
CA GLN A 68 5.16 -13.94 12.35
C GLN A 68 4.98 -15.45 12.14
N THR A 69 4.18 -16.12 12.99
CA THR A 69 3.90 -17.55 12.80
C THR A 69 3.13 -17.82 11.51
N LEU A 70 2.18 -16.94 11.16
CA LEU A 70 1.41 -17.01 9.92
C LEU A 70 2.27 -16.70 8.69
N ALA A 71 3.14 -15.71 8.78
CA ALA A 71 3.98 -15.24 7.68
C ALA A 71 5.05 -16.26 7.27
N ARG A 72 5.46 -17.15 8.18
CA ARG A 72 6.39 -18.26 7.88
C ARG A 72 5.78 -19.30 6.93
N ASP A 73 4.46 -19.46 6.92
CA ASP A 73 3.77 -20.32 5.96
C ASP A 73 3.36 -19.51 4.71
N PRO A 74 3.90 -19.82 3.51
CA PRO A 74 3.55 -19.11 2.29
C PRO A 74 2.05 -19.20 1.95
N ARG A 75 1.34 -20.22 2.43
CA ARG A 75 -0.11 -20.37 2.22
C ARG A 75 -0.94 -19.46 3.12
N ARG A 76 -0.38 -18.99 4.24
CA ARG A 76 -1.08 -18.17 5.25
C ARG A 76 -0.67 -16.70 5.22
N LYS A 77 0.09 -16.27 4.22
CA LYS A 77 0.50 -14.86 4.03
C LYS A 77 -0.68 -13.88 4.01
N ILE A 78 -1.79 -14.23 3.36
CA ILE A 78 -2.97 -13.36 3.29
C ILE A 78 -3.61 -13.20 4.68
N GLU A 79 -3.65 -14.28 5.46
CA GLU A 79 -4.13 -14.28 6.84
C GLU A 79 -3.21 -13.42 7.73
N ALA A 80 -1.90 -13.53 7.55
CA ALA A 80 -0.91 -12.70 8.22
C ALA A 80 -1.12 -11.21 7.95
N ILE A 81 -1.28 -10.82 6.68
CA ILE A 81 -1.53 -9.42 6.28
C ILE A 81 -2.84 -8.91 6.89
N ARG A 82 -3.89 -9.72 6.86
CA ARG A 82 -5.19 -9.35 7.42
C ARG A 82 -5.10 -9.16 8.93
N LEU A 83 -4.47 -10.09 9.64
CA LEU A 83 -4.28 -10.00 11.09
C LEU A 83 -3.43 -8.78 11.46
N HIS A 84 -2.34 -8.52 10.74
CA HIS A 84 -1.49 -7.34 10.97
C HIS A 84 -2.28 -6.05 10.78
N ARG A 85 -3.09 -5.96 9.71
CA ARG A 85 -3.97 -4.83 9.45
C ARG A 85 -5.02 -4.66 10.54
N ASP A 86 -5.63 -5.75 11.01
CA ASP A 86 -6.66 -5.69 12.05
C ASP A 86 -6.05 -5.27 13.40
N GLN A 87 -4.80 -5.65 13.69
CA GLN A 87 -4.06 -5.27 14.90
C GLN A 87 -3.55 -3.81 14.87
N THR A 88 -3.03 -3.35 13.73
CA THR A 88 -2.38 -2.02 13.61
C THR A 88 -3.29 -0.95 13.03
N GLN A 89 -4.43 -1.34 12.45
CA GLN A 89 -5.36 -0.46 11.71
C GLN A 89 -4.68 0.32 10.57
N CYS A 90 -3.56 -0.20 10.04
CA CYS A 90 -2.82 0.42 8.94
C CYS A 90 -3.49 0.19 7.57
N GLY A 91 -2.99 0.86 6.54
CA GLY A 91 -3.46 0.64 5.18
C GLY A 91 -3.13 -0.77 4.67
N LEU A 92 -3.88 -1.29 3.69
CA LEU A 92 -3.58 -2.60 3.10
C LEU A 92 -2.18 -2.67 2.47
N ALA A 93 -1.71 -1.57 1.90
CA ALA A 93 -0.37 -1.47 1.31
C ALA A 93 0.72 -1.57 2.39
N GLU A 94 0.58 -0.78 3.46
CA GLU A 94 1.50 -0.79 4.61
C GLU A 94 1.52 -2.18 5.28
N ALA A 95 0.33 -2.77 5.50
CA ALA A 95 0.22 -4.10 6.09
C ALA A 95 0.95 -5.17 5.27
N LYS A 96 0.87 -5.06 3.94
CA LYS A 96 1.54 -5.98 3.02
C LYS A 96 3.05 -5.80 3.06
N GLU A 97 3.52 -4.55 3.04
CA GLU A 97 4.94 -4.19 3.07
C GLU A 97 5.62 -4.75 4.33
N ASP A 98 5.07 -4.46 5.52
CA ASP A 98 5.63 -4.94 6.79
C ASP A 98 5.75 -6.48 6.86
N VAL A 99 4.74 -7.19 6.35
CA VAL A 99 4.74 -8.67 6.32
C VAL A 99 5.72 -9.20 5.27
N GLU A 100 5.85 -8.54 4.13
CA GLU A 100 6.81 -8.93 3.09
C GLU A 100 8.26 -8.71 3.53
N ASP A 101 8.55 -7.60 4.19
CA ASP A 101 9.86 -7.29 4.75
C ASP A 101 10.29 -8.34 5.78
N PHE A 102 9.39 -8.70 6.71
CA PHE A 102 9.63 -9.77 7.67
C PHE A 102 9.96 -11.11 6.99
N ILE A 103 9.22 -11.49 5.94
CA ILE A 103 9.46 -12.74 5.21
C ILE A 103 10.82 -12.69 4.50
N ALA A 104 11.22 -11.54 3.96
CA ALA A 104 12.50 -11.38 3.29
C ALA A 104 13.67 -11.51 4.27
N GLU A 105 13.59 -10.84 5.43
CA GLU A 105 14.58 -10.95 6.51
C GLU A 105 14.70 -12.39 7.03
N TRP A 106 13.56 -13.05 7.28
CA TRP A 106 13.54 -14.44 7.75
C TRP A 106 14.21 -15.40 6.74
N LYS A 107 13.92 -15.24 5.44
CA LYS A 107 14.55 -16.04 4.38
C LYS A 107 16.05 -15.79 4.27
N ALA A 108 16.50 -14.55 4.47
CA ALA A 108 17.92 -14.21 4.48
C ALA A 108 18.64 -14.90 5.66
N SER A 109 18.03 -14.89 6.85
CA SER A 109 18.57 -15.56 8.04
C SER A 109 18.55 -17.09 7.96
N SER A 110 17.64 -17.69 7.19
CA SER A 110 17.56 -19.16 7.03
C SER A 110 18.55 -19.73 5.99
N LYS A 111 19.21 -18.87 5.22
CA LYS A 111 20.09 -19.27 4.10
C LYS A 111 21.58 -19.18 4.44
N GLY A 112 21.94 -18.58 5.57
CA GLY A 112 23.30 -18.59 6.14
C GLY A 112 23.49 -19.71 7.14
#